data_AF-A0A1N7AJC8-F1
#
_entry.id   AF-A0A1N7AJC8-F1
#
_cell.length_a   1.000
_cell.length_b   1.000
_cell.length_c   1.000
_cell.angle_alpha   90.00
_cell.angle_beta   90.00
_cell.angle_gamma   90.00
#
_symmetry.space_group_name_H-M   'P 1'
#
loop_
_entity.id
_entity.type
_entity.pdbx_description
1 polymer ?
#
loop_
_entity_poly.entity_id
_entity_poly.type
_entity_poly.pdbx_seq_one_letter_code
_entity_poly.pdbx_strand_id
1 'polypeptide(L)'
;MSLKSPQFFFLALLAAIIIAIGATFLLANDKRNLRQLLLHFGVELTHVPERNGARLPQGPQTAPTDVRPKVVALPSLLFADFGVPEQGFSRVILLPPEAICDRLREAGFSQMERQKAFARQGWECSVLKTVGSGGDDETPKSSIFVFIRVDGKDNRVESFRVKINIERPEDRLETLSLAVRAADVFLRFVRWDNSGEITQRIAGLEEFNMTRFGSRLSMKREMGDVPRYNFYAAELVRPKPEFPFDAYFDRDRWLPYLQGESDIRLPPALRANLPVFMSLSHNGTPSATGKAPSER
;
A
#
# COMPACT_ATOMS: atom_id res chain seq x y z
N MET A 1 1.17 20.60 55.29
CA MET A 1 0.01 20.92 54.44
C MET A 1 -0.42 19.66 53.72
N SER A 2 -1.54 19.06 54.13
CA SER A 2 -2.05 17.78 53.63
C SER A 2 -3.00 18.07 52.46
N LEU A 3 -2.62 17.71 51.23
CA LEU A 3 -3.53 17.77 50.09
C LEU A 3 -4.38 16.51 50.05
N LYS A 4 -5.68 16.76 50.22
CA LYS A 4 -6.78 15.81 50.42
C LYS A 4 -7.28 15.25 49.08
N SER A 5 -7.79 14.03 49.16
CA SER A 5 -8.67 13.30 48.23
C SER A 5 -8.02 12.70 46.95
N PRO A 6 -8.22 11.38 46.70
CA PRO A 6 -7.75 10.69 45.49
C PRO A 6 -8.34 11.26 44.19
N GLN A 7 -9.45 12.00 44.29
CA GLN A 7 -10.04 12.71 43.15
C GLN A 7 -9.14 13.84 42.63
N PHE A 8 -8.42 14.54 43.51
CA PHE A 8 -7.48 15.58 43.08
C PHE A 8 -6.27 14.98 42.35
N PHE A 9 -5.78 13.83 42.81
CA PHE A 9 -4.71 13.10 42.13
C PHE A 9 -5.14 12.64 40.73
N PHE A 10 -6.36 12.09 40.61
CA PHE A 10 -6.89 11.66 39.32
C PHE A 10 -7.09 12.83 38.35
N LEU A 11 -7.67 13.94 38.82
CA LEU A 11 -7.86 15.13 38.00
C LEU A 11 -6.52 15.77 37.57
N ALA A 12 -5.54 15.81 38.47
CA ALA A 12 -4.20 16.29 38.14
C ALA A 12 -3.51 15.40 37.10
N LEU A 13 -3.62 14.08 37.23
CA LEU A 13 -3.06 13.13 36.28
C LEU A 13 -3.74 13.25 34.91
N LEU A 14 -5.06 13.35 34.87
CA LEU A 14 -5.83 13.55 33.64
C LEU A 14 -5.44 14.85 32.94
N ALA A 15 -5.34 15.95 33.70
CA ALA A 15 -4.90 17.24 33.17
C ALA A 15 -3.48 17.15 32.59
N ALA A 16 -2.56 16.46 33.27
CA ALA A 16 -1.19 16.26 32.77
C ALA A 16 -1.16 15.50 31.44
N ILE A 17 -1.99 14.46 31.29
CA ILE A 17 -2.09 13.69 30.04
C ILE A 17 -2.65 14.56 28.91
N ILE A 18 -3.71 15.33 29.17
CA ILE A 18 -4.31 16.22 28.16
C ILE A 18 -3.30 17.29 27.73
N ILE A 19 -2.56 17.87 28.66
CA ILE A 19 -1.49 18.84 28.37
C ILE A 19 -0.39 18.20 27.52
N ALA A 20 0.04 16.98 27.86
CA ALA A 20 1.08 16.28 27.11
C ALA A 20 0.65 15.98 25.66
N ILE A 21 -0.59 15.53 25.45
CA ILE A 21 -1.15 15.27 24.11
C ILE A 21 -1.28 16.59 23.34
N GLY A 22 -1.84 17.63 23.96
CA GLY A 22 -2.00 18.95 23.36
C GLY A 22 -0.66 19.59 22.96
N ALA A 23 0.35 19.50 23.81
CA ALA A 23 1.70 19.97 23.51
C ALA A 23 2.31 19.22 22.32
N THR A 24 2.15 17.90 22.27
CA THR A 24 2.64 17.10 21.14
C THR A 24 1.96 17.51 19.84
N PHE A 25 0.64 17.73 19.85
CA PHE A 25 -0.10 18.17 18.66
C PHE A 25 0.28 19.58 18.19
N LEU A 26 0.52 20.51 19.13
CA LEU A 26 0.90 21.89 18.82
C LEU A 26 2.35 22.00 18.31
N LEU A 27 3.27 21.18 18.84
CA LEU A 27 4.68 21.20 18.47
C LEU A 27 5.03 20.28 17.30
N ALA A 28 4.15 19.33 16.94
CA ALA A 28 4.33 18.47 15.79
C ALA A 28 4.47 19.29 14.49
N ASN A 29 5.24 18.74 13.55
CA ASN A 29 5.43 19.27 12.21
C ASN A 29 5.89 20.75 12.22
N ASP A 30 7.06 20.98 12.82
CA ASP A 30 7.76 22.27 12.84
C ASP A 30 6.94 23.43 13.45
N LYS A 31 6.12 23.11 14.46
CA LYS A 31 5.23 24.04 15.18
C LYS A 31 4.16 24.70 14.28
N ARG A 32 3.78 24.04 13.17
CA ARG A 32 2.79 24.57 12.21
C ARG A 32 1.45 24.88 12.88
N ASN A 33 0.95 23.97 13.72
CA ASN A 33 -0.34 24.11 14.40
C ASN A 33 -0.30 25.24 15.45
N LEU A 34 0.82 25.37 16.17
CA LEU A 34 1.04 26.49 17.10
C LEU A 34 1.07 27.84 16.38
N ARG A 35 1.74 27.94 15.23
CA ARG A 35 1.76 29.18 14.43
C ARG A 35 0.37 29.59 13.95
N GLN A 36 -0.44 28.64 13.49
CA GLN A 36 -1.82 28.91 13.06
C GLN A 36 -2.70 29.37 14.22
N LEU A 37 -2.54 28.77 15.40
CA LEU A 37 -3.26 29.18 16.60
C LEU A 37 -2.87 30.60 17.05
N LEU A 38 -1.57 30.94 17.02
CA LEU A 38 -1.08 32.27 17.37
C LEU A 38 -1.56 33.35 16.39
N LEU A 39 -1.61 33.03 15.09
CA LEU A 39 -2.18 33.91 14.07
C LEU A 39 -3.70 34.11 14.25
N HIS A 40 -4.43 33.08 14.68
CA HIS A 40 -5.86 33.19 14.98
C HIS A 40 -6.14 34.16 16.14
N PHE A 41 -5.25 34.21 17.13
CA PHE A 41 -5.33 35.16 18.24
C PHE A 41 -4.66 36.52 17.95
N GLY A 42 -4.31 36.80 16.69
CA GLY A 42 -3.79 38.10 16.28
C GLY A 42 -2.38 38.41 16.79
N VAL A 43 -1.64 37.39 17.25
CA VAL A 43 -0.25 37.56 17.68
C VAL A 43 0.62 37.61 16.42
N GLU A 44 1.07 38.80 16.04
CA GLU A 44 2.11 38.95 15.02
C GLU A 44 3.42 38.34 15.53
N LEU A 45 3.76 37.17 15.00
CA LEU A 45 5.07 36.55 15.15
C LEU A 45 6.09 37.37 14.36
N THR A 46 6.46 38.52 14.88
CA THR A 46 7.55 39.33 14.35
C THR A 46 8.85 38.54 14.51
N HIS A 47 9.53 38.33 13.38
CA HIS A 47 10.79 37.58 13.21
C HIS A 47 10.64 36.06 13.06
N VAL A 48 10.14 35.64 11.90
CA VAL A 48 10.62 34.41 11.24
C VAL A 48 11.88 34.81 10.47
N PRO A 49 13.08 34.27 10.75
CA PRO A 49 14.20 34.45 9.84
C PRO A 49 13.77 33.83 8.51
N GLU A 50 13.69 34.68 7.49
CA GLU A 50 13.44 34.30 6.12
C GLU A 50 14.41 33.16 5.80
N ARG A 51 13.85 31.95 5.62
CA ARG A 51 14.62 30.88 5.02
C ARG A 51 15.02 31.44 3.66
N ASN A 52 16.31 31.70 3.46
CA ASN A 52 16.91 32.06 2.18
C ASN A 52 16.64 30.92 1.18
N GLY A 53 15.40 30.80 0.73
CA GLY A 53 15.04 30.12 -0.50
C GLY A 53 15.58 31.02 -1.59
N ALA A 54 16.62 30.54 -2.27
CA ALA A 54 17.19 31.19 -3.43
C ALA A 54 16.05 31.76 -4.29
N ARG A 55 16.03 33.09 -4.42
CA ARG A 55 15.11 33.82 -5.28
C ARG A 55 15.32 33.26 -6.69
N LEU A 56 14.42 32.40 -7.14
CA LEU A 56 14.39 31.97 -8.53
C LEU A 56 14.34 33.25 -9.39
N PRO A 57 15.11 33.33 -10.50
CA PRO A 57 15.08 34.50 -11.37
C PRO A 57 13.64 34.76 -11.78
N GLN A 58 13.11 35.93 -11.43
CA GLN A 58 11.84 36.38 -11.96
C GLN A 58 12.03 36.56 -13.47
N GLY A 59 11.54 35.60 -14.25
CA GLY A 59 11.40 35.76 -15.68
C GLY A 59 10.55 36.99 -16.01
N PRO A 60 10.66 37.55 -17.22
CA PRO A 60 9.96 38.76 -17.61
C PRO A 60 8.46 38.61 -17.35
N GLN A 61 7.91 39.54 -16.56
CA GLN A 61 6.48 39.61 -16.24
C GLN A 61 5.72 39.97 -17.52
N THR A 62 5.29 38.96 -18.28
CA THR A 62 4.29 39.15 -19.32
C THR A 62 2.94 39.41 -18.67
N ALA A 63 2.22 40.41 -19.19
CA ALA A 63 0.91 40.84 -18.74
C ALA A 63 -0.07 39.66 -18.50
N PRO A 64 -1.05 39.81 -17.58
CA PRO A 64 -1.98 38.74 -17.25
C PRO A 64 -2.74 38.33 -18.51
N THR A 65 -2.46 37.13 -19.01
CA THR A 65 -3.24 36.56 -20.10
C THR A 65 -4.60 36.22 -19.53
N ASP A 66 -5.67 36.69 -20.16
CA ASP A 66 -7.06 36.44 -19.79
C ASP A 66 -7.31 34.92 -19.63
N VAL A 67 -7.31 34.42 -18.39
CA VAL A 67 -7.50 33.00 -18.06
C VAL A 67 -8.99 32.72 -17.95
N ARG A 68 -9.72 32.81 -19.07
CA ARG A 68 -11.07 32.26 -19.11
C ARG A 68 -10.98 30.73 -19.12
N PRO A 69 -11.74 30.01 -18.27
CA PRO A 69 -11.71 28.56 -18.21
C PRO A 69 -12.21 28.00 -19.54
N LYS A 70 -11.31 27.32 -20.27
CA LYS A 70 -11.68 26.57 -21.48
C LYS A 70 -12.40 25.30 -21.03
N VAL A 71 -13.70 25.22 -21.33
CA VAL A 71 -14.47 23.99 -21.16
C VAL A 71 -13.93 22.96 -22.15
N VAL A 72 -13.36 21.87 -21.65
CA VAL A 72 -12.84 20.77 -22.48
C VAL A 72 -13.92 19.69 -22.54
N ALA A 73 -14.42 19.39 -23.74
CA ALA A 73 -15.30 18.25 -23.95
C ALA A 73 -14.46 16.97 -23.86
N LEU A 74 -14.77 16.12 -22.88
CA LEU A 74 -14.14 14.81 -22.73
C LEU A 74 -14.88 13.81 -23.65
N PRO A 75 -14.15 12.95 -24.38
CA PRO A 75 -14.75 11.89 -25.20
C PRO A 75 -15.78 11.06 -24.42
N SER A 76 -16.96 10.82 -25.00
CA SER A 76 -18.05 10.07 -24.35
C SER A 76 -17.61 8.65 -23.95
N LEU A 77 -16.71 8.03 -24.71
CA LEU A 77 -16.13 6.72 -24.39
C LEU A 77 -15.37 6.68 -23.05
N LEU A 78 -14.91 7.83 -22.51
CA LEU A 78 -14.30 7.88 -21.18
C LEU A 78 -15.28 7.67 -20.02
N PHE A 79 -16.58 7.75 -20.33
CA PHE A 79 -17.69 7.61 -19.38
C PHE A 79 -18.66 6.51 -19.80
N ALA A 80 -18.35 5.77 -20.87
CA ALA A 80 -19.15 4.65 -21.29
C ALA A 80 -18.93 3.48 -20.31
N ASP A 81 -20.04 2.94 -19.80
CA ASP A 81 -20.03 1.65 -19.12
C ASP A 81 -20.07 0.56 -20.19
N PHE A 82 -18.97 -0.19 -20.29
CA PHE A 82 -18.81 -1.25 -21.28
C PHE A 82 -19.35 -2.60 -20.79
N GLY A 83 -19.80 -2.72 -19.53
CA GLY A 83 -20.32 -3.98 -18.98
C GLY A 83 -19.30 -5.12 -18.90
N VAL A 84 -18.00 -4.79 -18.88
CA VAL A 84 -16.87 -5.74 -18.87
C VAL A 84 -16.20 -5.82 -17.49
N PRO A 85 -15.52 -6.92 -17.14
CA PRO A 85 -14.91 -7.07 -15.82
C PRO A 85 -13.77 -6.07 -15.57
N GLU A 86 -13.73 -5.51 -14.35
CA GLU A 86 -12.78 -4.50 -13.91
C GLU A 86 -11.31 -4.98 -13.95
N GLN A 87 -10.45 -4.24 -14.64
CA GLN A 87 -9.00 -4.38 -14.50
C GLN A 87 -8.52 -3.75 -13.19
N GLY A 88 -7.50 -4.39 -12.61
CA GLY A 88 -6.69 -3.78 -11.58
C GLY A 88 -5.23 -3.88 -11.95
N PHE A 89 -4.44 -2.86 -11.63
CA PHE A 89 -3.00 -2.99 -11.70
C PHE A 89 -2.55 -4.03 -10.66
N SER A 90 -2.11 -5.19 -11.14
CA SER A 90 -1.34 -6.10 -10.30
C SER A 90 0.11 -5.65 -10.29
N ARG A 91 0.71 -5.64 -9.11
CA ARG A 91 2.13 -5.38 -9.01
C ARG A 91 2.88 -6.66 -9.36
N VAL A 92 3.57 -6.66 -10.50
CA VAL A 92 4.52 -7.73 -10.81
C VAL A 92 5.71 -7.61 -9.88
N ILE A 93 6.04 -8.71 -9.19
CA ILE A 93 7.28 -8.82 -8.42
C ILE A 93 8.42 -8.99 -9.43
N LEU A 94 9.19 -7.93 -9.64
CA LEU A 94 10.28 -7.89 -10.64
C LEU A 94 11.59 -8.50 -10.15
N LEU A 95 11.68 -8.90 -8.88
CA LEU A 95 12.90 -9.48 -8.33
C LEU A 95 12.96 -10.97 -8.67
N PRO A 96 14.15 -11.49 -9.05
CA PRO A 96 14.34 -12.90 -9.36
C PRO A 96 13.96 -13.71 -8.11
N PRO A 97 12.93 -14.57 -8.18
CA PRO A 97 12.41 -15.26 -7.01
C PRO A 97 13.48 -16.13 -6.34
N GLU A 98 14.52 -16.54 -7.06
CA GLU A 98 15.64 -17.34 -6.54
C GLU A 98 16.33 -16.67 -5.36
N ALA A 99 16.42 -15.34 -5.37
CA ALA A 99 17.11 -14.56 -4.36
C ALA A 99 16.37 -14.53 -3.01
N ILE A 100 15.09 -14.92 -2.95
CA ILE A 100 14.31 -14.84 -1.71
C ILE A 100 14.72 -15.89 -0.68
N CYS A 101 15.04 -17.11 -1.12
CA CYS A 101 15.51 -18.18 -0.22
C CYS A 101 16.89 -17.83 0.36
N ASP A 102 17.76 -17.22 -0.45
CA ASP A 102 19.08 -16.78 0.00
C ASP A 102 18.97 -15.65 1.03
N ARG A 103 18.09 -14.67 0.81
CA ARG A 103 17.80 -13.61 1.80
C ARG A 103 17.24 -14.15 3.11
N LEU A 104 16.39 -15.18 3.06
CA LEU A 104 15.89 -15.83 4.27
C LEU A 104 17.01 -16.60 4.97
N ARG A 105 17.90 -17.25 4.23
CA ARG A 105 19.08 -17.91 4.78
C ARG A 105 19.96 -16.93 5.56
N GLU A 106 20.26 -15.78 4.95
CA GLU A 106 20.99 -14.67 5.55
C GLU A 106 20.27 -14.10 6.79
N ALA A 107 18.94 -14.15 6.82
CA ALA A 107 18.12 -13.71 7.95
C ALA A 107 18.03 -14.73 9.12
N GLY A 108 18.75 -15.86 9.06
CA GLY A 108 18.80 -16.84 10.14
C GLY A 108 17.94 -18.10 9.93
N PHE A 109 17.53 -18.35 8.68
CA PHE A 109 16.84 -19.56 8.23
C PHE A 109 17.80 -20.45 7.41
N SER A 110 18.93 -20.83 8.02
CA SER A 110 20.09 -21.44 7.35
C SER A 110 19.81 -22.73 6.58
N GLN A 111 18.83 -23.53 7.02
CA GLN A 111 18.44 -24.81 6.41
C GLN A 111 17.44 -24.67 5.26
N MET A 112 17.22 -23.46 4.74
CA MET A 112 16.32 -23.24 3.61
C MET A 112 16.99 -23.68 2.29
N GLU A 113 16.70 -24.91 1.88
CA GLU A 113 17.19 -25.52 0.65
C GLU A 113 16.13 -25.47 -0.46
N ARG A 114 16.59 -25.29 -1.70
CA ARG A 114 15.73 -25.29 -2.89
C ARG A 114 15.47 -26.72 -3.35
N GLN A 115 14.21 -27.03 -3.58
CA GLN A 115 13.75 -28.34 -4.03
C GLN A 115 12.83 -28.18 -5.25
N LYS A 116 12.75 -29.22 -6.09
CA LYS A 116 11.74 -29.27 -7.15
C LYS A 116 10.36 -29.39 -6.53
N ALA A 117 9.39 -28.62 -7.02
CA ALA A 117 8.02 -28.72 -6.54
C ALA A 117 7.42 -30.10 -6.86
N PHE A 118 6.80 -30.75 -5.87
CA PHE A 118 6.36 -32.16 -5.97
C PHE A 118 5.24 -32.41 -7.00
N ALA A 119 4.37 -31.43 -7.27
CA ALA A 119 3.12 -31.64 -8.02
C ALA A 119 2.88 -30.69 -9.21
N ARG A 120 3.70 -29.65 -9.39
CA ARG A 120 3.60 -28.72 -10.54
C ARG A 120 4.98 -28.32 -11.00
N GLN A 121 5.09 -27.79 -12.22
CA GLN A 121 6.31 -27.15 -12.69
C GLN A 121 6.71 -26.01 -11.73
N GLY A 122 8.02 -25.88 -11.47
CA GLY A 122 8.56 -24.87 -10.58
C GLY A 122 9.42 -25.43 -9.47
N TRP A 123 9.65 -24.63 -8.45
CA TRP A 123 10.50 -24.96 -7.33
C TRP A 123 9.96 -24.36 -6.03
N GLU A 124 10.39 -24.94 -4.91
CA GLU A 124 10.00 -24.49 -3.58
C GLU A 124 11.22 -24.50 -2.65
N CYS A 125 11.15 -23.71 -1.59
CA CYS A 125 12.13 -23.78 -0.50
C CYS A 125 11.39 -23.66 0.82
N SER A 126 11.83 -24.44 1.80
CA SER A 126 11.17 -24.47 3.11
C SER A 126 12.15 -24.78 4.23
N VAL A 127 11.76 -24.43 5.45
CA VAL A 127 12.55 -24.67 6.65
C VAL A 127 11.62 -24.76 7.85
N LEU A 128 11.86 -25.74 8.72
CA LEU A 128 11.27 -25.84 10.04
C LEU A 128 12.36 -25.50 11.07
N LYS A 129 12.10 -24.48 11.89
CA LYS A 129 12.99 -24.10 12.99
C LYS A 129 12.25 -24.27 14.31
N THR A 130 12.83 -25.05 15.20
CA THR A 130 12.36 -25.20 16.58
C THR A 130 12.95 -24.06 17.43
N VAL A 131 12.19 -23.66 18.45
CA VAL A 131 12.49 -22.53 19.33
C VAL A 131 12.58 -23.04 20.77
N GLY A 132 13.54 -22.50 21.50
CA GLY A 132 13.84 -22.88 22.87
C GLY A 132 14.92 -23.97 22.97
N SER A 133 15.91 -23.72 23.82
CA SER A 133 16.99 -24.65 24.13
C SER A 133 16.81 -25.16 25.56
N GLY A 134 16.79 -26.49 25.77
CA GLY A 134 16.89 -27.07 27.11
C GLY A 134 15.59 -27.62 27.72
N GLY A 135 14.83 -28.42 26.97
CA GLY A 135 13.83 -29.33 27.54
C GLY A 135 14.03 -30.74 26.96
N ASP A 136 13.70 -31.76 27.74
CA ASP A 136 13.67 -33.15 27.29
C ASP A 136 12.93 -33.25 25.95
N ASP A 137 13.39 -34.13 25.05
CA ASP A 137 12.78 -34.34 23.73
C ASP A 137 11.32 -34.80 23.78
N GLU A 138 10.80 -35.13 24.97
CA GLU A 138 9.40 -35.42 25.23
C GLU A 138 8.49 -34.17 25.29
N THR A 139 9.04 -32.98 25.57
CA THR A 139 8.23 -31.76 25.66
C THR A 139 8.03 -31.11 24.28
N PRO A 140 6.79 -30.78 23.87
CA PRO A 140 6.54 -30.10 22.60
C PRO A 140 7.24 -28.73 22.56
N LYS A 141 8.14 -28.57 21.60
CA LYS A 141 8.89 -27.31 21.39
C LYS A 141 8.09 -26.39 20.48
N SER A 142 8.13 -25.09 20.76
CA SER A 142 7.59 -24.08 19.85
C SER A 142 8.34 -24.12 18.52
N SER A 143 7.69 -23.78 17.43
CA SER A 143 8.29 -23.90 16.11
C SER A 143 7.75 -22.89 15.11
N ILE A 144 8.57 -22.60 14.11
CA ILE A 144 8.22 -21.79 12.95
C ILE A 144 8.55 -22.58 11.67
N PHE A 145 7.58 -22.64 10.76
CA PHE A 145 7.78 -23.20 9.43
C PHE A 145 7.61 -22.11 8.37
N VAL A 146 8.65 -21.88 7.59
CA VAL A 146 8.62 -20.92 6.47
C VAL A 146 8.64 -21.70 5.17
N PHE A 147 7.75 -21.35 4.24
CA PHE A 147 7.58 -22.03 2.97
C PHE A 147 7.36 -21.02 1.85
N ILE A 148 8.09 -21.20 0.75
CA ILE A 148 7.96 -20.41 -0.47
C ILE A 148 7.73 -21.37 -1.62
N ARG A 149 6.80 -21.00 -2.49
CA ARG A 149 6.53 -21.69 -3.73
C ARG A 149 6.63 -20.74 -4.91
N VAL A 150 7.31 -21.20 -5.96
CA VAL A 150 7.53 -20.45 -7.19
C VAL A 150 7.01 -21.26 -8.36
N ASP A 151 6.21 -20.62 -9.21
CA ASP A 151 5.70 -21.20 -10.43
C ASP A 151 6.81 -21.35 -11.48
N GLY A 152 6.87 -22.49 -12.14
CA GLY A 152 7.90 -22.80 -13.13
C GLY A 152 7.68 -22.19 -14.50
N LYS A 153 6.45 -21.74 -14.82
CA LYS A 153 6.14 -21.18 -16.14
C LYS A 153 6.58 -19.73 -16.26
N ASP A 154 6.18 -18.90 -15.30
CA ASP A 154 6.46 -17.46 -15.32
C ASP A 154 7.59 -17.06 -14.34
N ASN A 155 8.15 -18.02 -13.61
CA ASN A 155 9.15 -17.82 -12.55
C ASN A 155 8.69 -16.75 -11.54
N ARG A 156 7.48 -16.94 -10.99
CA ARG A 156 6.83 -16.01 -10.07
C ARG A 156 6.56 -16.63 -8.72
N VAL A 157 6.62 -15.83 -7.66
CA VAL A 157 6.26 -16.30 -6.32
C VAL A 157 4.74 -16.55 -6.25
N GLU A 158 4.35 -17.82 -6.27
CA GLU A 158 2.96 -18.24 -6.17
C GLU A 158 2.45 -18.04 -4.73
N SER A 159 3.24 -18.45 -3.75
CA SER A 159 2.88 -18.26 -2.34
C SER A 159 4.08 -18.21 -1.40
N PHE A 160 3.87 -17.50 -0.29
CA PHE A 160 4.74 -17.44 0.87
C PHE A 160 3.91 -17.74 2.11
N ARG A 161 4.41 -18.59 2.99
CA ARG A 161 3.71 -19.03 4.19
C ARG A 161 4.65 -19.06 5.38
N VAL A 162 4.17 -18.56 6.51
CA VAL A 162 4.81 -18.68 7.82
C VAL A 162 3.80 -19.31 8.78
N LYS A 163 4.07 -20.54 9.21
CA LYS A 163 3.31 -21.19 10.28
C LYS A 163 4.03 -21.01 11.61
N ILE A 164 3.28 -20.67 12.63
CA ILE A 164 3.76 -20.35 13.97
C ILE A 164 3.07 -21.29 14.93
N ASN A 165 3.83 -22.08 15.69
CA ASN A 165 3.33 -22.94 16.75
C ASN A 165 3.97 -22.49 18.06
N ILE A 166 3.15 -22.02 19.00
CA ILE A 166 3.60 -21.59 20.33
C ILE A 166 3.15 -22.64 21.33
N GLU A 167 3.98 -23.64 21.57
CA GLU A 167 3.72 -24.72 22.54
C GLU A 167 4.00 -24.23 23.96
N ARG A 168 4.97 -23.32 24.11
CA ARG A 168 5.43 -22.83 25.41
C ARG A 168 5.38 -21.29 25.50
N PRO A 169 4.77 -20.71 26.55
CA PRO A 169 4.67 -19.26 26.69
C PRO A 169 6.03 -18.53 26.72
N GLU A 170 7.07 -19.17 27.24
CA GLU A 170 8.43 -18.64 27.31
C GLU A 170 9.09 -18.46 25.94
N ASP A 171 8.78 -19.34 24.98
CA ASP A 171 9.31 -19.29 23.62
C ASP A 171 8.56 -18.26 22.74
N ARG A 172 7.46 -17.69 23.24
CA ARG A 172 6.56 -16.83 22.46
C ARG A 172 7.31 -15.67 21.82
N LEU A 173 8.12 -14.94 22.58
CA LEU A 173 8.82 -13.76 22.09
C LEU A 173 9.81 -14.12 20.97
N GLU A 174 10.60 -15.17 21.17
CA GLU A 174 11.58 -15.62 20.19
C GLU A 174 10.88 -16.13 18.91
N THR A 175 9.83 -16.94 19.06
CA THR A 175 9.06 -17.48 17.93
C THR A 175 8.42 -16.37 17.10
N LEU A 176 7.81 -15.36 17.74
CA LEU A 176 7.24 -14.21 17.05
C LEU A 176 8.30 -13.35 16.38
N SER A 177 9.47 -13.17 17.00
CA SER A 177 10.57 -12.41 16.40
C SER A 177 11.07 -13.07 15.09
N LEU A 178 11.09 -14.40 15.03
CA LEU A 178 11.42 -15.14 13.81
C LEU A 178 10.31 -14.99 12.76
N ALA A 179 9.04 -15.03 13.15
CA ALA A 179 7.92 -14.86 12.24
C ALA A 179 7.90 -13.46 11.61
N VAL A 180 8.08 -12.43 12.43
CA VAL A 180 8.20 -11.04 11.98
C VAL A 180 9.38 -10.89 11.02
N ARG A 181 10.54 -11.49 11.33
CA ARG A 181 11.73 -11.42 10.48
C ARG A 181 11.51 -12.09 9.12
N ALA A 182 10.91 -13.28 9.09
CA ALA A 182 10.58 -13.97 7.84
C ALA A 182 9.62 -13.13 6.98
N ALA A 183 8.55 -12.61 7.61
CA ALA A 183 7.58 -11.76 6.93
C ALA A 183 8.20 -10.45 6.44
N ASP A 184 9.04 -9.78 7.22
CA ASP A 184 9.71 -8.54 6.81
C ASP A 184 10.63 -8.75 5.60
N VAL A 185 11.42 -9.83 5.59
CA VAL A 185 12.25 -10.21 4.44
C VAL A 185 11.39 -10.37 3.19
N PHE A 186 10.29 -11.13 3.29
CA PHE A 186 9.37 -11.33 2.17
C PHE A 186 8.71 -10.02 1.72
N LEU A 187 8.14 -9.25 2.65
CA LEU A 187 7.40 -8.02 2.35
C LEU A 187 8.31 -6.96 1.73
N ARG A 188 9.56 -6.82 2.20
CA ARG A 188 10.55 -5.95 1.55
C ARG A 188 10.96 -6.45 0.18
N PHE A 189 11.14 -7.76 0.03
CA PHE A 189 11.45 -8.38 -1.26
C PHE A 189 10.35 -8.08 -2.28
N VAL A 190 9.08 -8.31 -1.96
CA VAL A 190 7.97 -7.98 -2.86
C VAL A 190 7.62 -6.48 -2.88
N ARG A 191 8.37 -5.67 -2.11
CA ARG A 191 8.18 -4.22 -1.94
C ARG A 191 6.75 -3.86 -1.55
N TRP A 192 6.14 -4.65 -0.67
CA TRP A 192 4.81 -4.40 -0.13
C TRP A 192 4.74 -3.04 0.56
N ASP A 193 3.67 -2.29 0.29
CA ASP A 193 3.45 -0.98 0.90
C ASP A 193 3.02 -1.12 2.36
N ASN A 194 3.53 -0.27 3.25
CA ASN A 194 3.28 -0.35 4.71
C ASN A 194 3.68 -1.71 5.32
N SER A 195 4.81 -2.30 4.91
CA SER A 195 5.32 -3.56 5.48
C SER A 195 5.43 -3.52 7.02
N GLY A 196 5.77 -2.36 7.60
CA GLY A 196 5.83 -2.15 9.04
C GLY A 196 4.50 -2.45 9.75
N GLU A 197 3.38 -1.98 9.21
CA GLU A 197 2.04 -2.24 9.79
C GLU A 197 1.73 -3.75 9.79
N ILE A 198 2.04 -4.44 8.69
CA ILE A 198 1.82 -5.90 8.60
C ILE A 198 2.69 -6.64 9.61
N THR A 199 3.96 -6.27 9.76
CA THR A 199 4.84 -6.89 10.75
C THR A 199 4.39 -6.65 12.19
N GLN A 200 3.81 -5.48 12.49
CA GLN A 200 3.22 -5.20 13.81
C GLN A 200 2.00 -6.08 14.08
N ARG A 201 1.11 -6.24 13.10
CA ARG A 201 -0.04 -7.14 13.20
C ARG A 201 0.39 -8.60 13.43
N ILE A 202 1.44 -9.05 12.73
CA ILE A 202 2.03 -10.40 12.94
C ILE A 202 2.61 -10.54 14.35
N ALA A 203 3.34 -9.53 14.85
CA ALA A 203 3.86 -9.52 16.21
C ALA A 203 2.75 -9.56 17.27
N GLY A 204 1.61 -8.91 16.99
CA GLY A 204 0.41 -8.92 17.82
C GLY A 204 -0.42 -10.21 17.71
N LEU A 205 -0.09 -11.13 16.79
CA LEU A 205 -0.92 -12.29 16.42
C LEU A 205 -2.34 -11.89 16.01
N GLU A 206 -2.49 -10.71 15.40
CA GLU A 206 -3.78 -10.20 14.96
C GLU A 206 -4.25 -10.94 13.71
N GLU A 207 -5.49 -11.42 13.73
CA GLU A 207 -6.11 -12.00 12.56
C GLU A 207 -6.49 -10.90 11.56
N PHE A 208 -6.11 -11.09 10.31
CA PHE A 208 -6.48 -10.18 9.23
C PHE A 208 -6.53 -10.90 7.90
N ASN A 209 -7.22 -10.28 6.95
CA ASN A 209 -7.30 -10.75 5.58
C ASN A 209 -7.50 -9.54 4.68
N MET A 210 -6.54 -9.27 3.81
CA MET A 210 -6.57 -8.12 2.93
C MET A 210 -6.07 -8.49 1.54
N THR A 211 -6.63 -7.79 0.55
CA THR A 211 -6.23 -7.90 -0.84
C THR A 211 -5.85 -6.51 -1.33
N ARG A 212 -4.61 -6.33 -1.79
CA ARG A 212 -4.14 -5.10 -2.43
C ARG A 212 -3.26 -5.45 -3.62
N PHE A 213 -3.36 -4.67 -4.70
CA PHE A 213 -2.49 -4.76 -5.90
C PHE A 213 -2.34 -6.17 -6.49
N GLY A 214 -3.44 -6.95 -6.53
CA GLY A 214 -3.41 -8.30 -7.08
C GLY A 214 -2.69 -9.31 -6.20
N SER A 215 -2.54 -9.04 -4.91
CA SER A 215 -1.93 -9.93 -3.94
C SER A 215 -2.78 -9.98 -2.66
N ARG A 216 -2.84 -11.14 -2.04
CA ARG A 216 -3.58 -11.39 -0.81
C ARG A 216 -2.60 -11.63 0.32
N LEU A 217 -2.81 -10.94 1.44
CA LEU A 217 -2.17 -11.22 2.72
C LEU A 217 -3.22 -11.64 3.74
N SER A 218 -2.97 -12.70 4.48
CA SER A 218 -3.84 -13.11 5.58
C SER A 218 -3.05 -13.68 6.75
N MET A 219 -3.52 -13.41 7.95
CA MET A 219 -3.09 -14.03 9.20
C MET A 219 -4.32 -14.66 9.84
N LYS A 220 -4.27 -15.96 10.13
CA LYS A 220 -5.37 -16.70 10.74
C LYS A 220 -4.88 -17.56 11.88
N ARG A 221 -5.70 -17.70 12.92
CA ARG A 221 -5.49 -18.71 13.96
C ARG A 221 -5.99 -20.07 13.47
N GLU A 222 -5.18 -21.10 13.62
CA GLU A 222 -5.58 -22.49 13.34
C GLU A 222 -6.32 -23.08 14.56
N MET A 223 -7.23 -24.03 14.31
CA MET A 223 -8.00 -24.67 15.38
C MET A 223 -7.09 -25.58 16.21
N GLY A 224 -7.30 -25.56 17.53
CA GLY A 224 -6.58 -26.41 18.49
C GLY A 224 -6.33 -25.69 19.81
N ASP A 225 -5.93 -26.47 20.81
CA ASP A 225 -5.62 -25.96 22.15
C ASP A 225 -4.31 -25.15 22.14
N VAL A 226 -3.36 -25.55 21.29
CA VAL A 226 -2.10 -24.85 21.09
C VAL A 226 -2.34 -23.60 20.23
N PRO A 227 -1.84 -22.41 20.64
CA PRO A 227 -1.84 -21.21 19.80
C PRO A 227 -1.02 -21.41 18.52
N ARG A 228 -1.73 -21.72 17.41
CA ARG A 228 -1.16 -21.90 16.08
C ARG A 228 -1.67 -20.83 15.13
N TYR A 229 -0.77 -20.26 14.34
CA TYR A 229 -1.11 -19.18 13.40
C TYR A 229 -0.46 -19.41 12.04
N ASN A 230 -1.12 -18.90 11.01
CA ASN A 230 -0.70 -19.05 9.63
C ASN A 230 -0.76 -17.69 8.94
N PHE A 231 0.42 -17.11 8.71
CA PHE A 231 0.56 -15.99 7.80
C PHE A 231 0.74 -16.53 6.38
N TYR A 232 -0.09 -16.05 5.48
CA TYR A 232 -0.14 -16.45 4.08
C TYR A 232 -0.15 -15.23 3.17
N ALA A 233 0.77 -15.22 2.21
CA ALA A 233 0.86 -14.23 1.16
C ALA A 233 0.85 -14.94 -0.20
N ALA A 234 0.03 -14.48 -1.13
CA ALA A 234 -0.02 -15.04 -2.48
C ALA A 234 -0.38 -13.99 -3.52
N GLU A 235 0.20 -14.13 -4.71
CA GLU A 235 -0.27 -13.41 -5.89
C GLU A 235 -1.64 -13.99 -6.29
N LEU A 236 -2.61 -13.10 -6.53
CA LEU A 236 -3.90 -13.50 -7.09
C LEU A 236 -3.71 -13.60 -8.59
N VAL A 237 -3.52 -14.82 -9.08
CA VAL A 237 -3.55 -15.10 -10.52
C VAL A 237 -4.97 -14.86 -11.01
N ARG A 238 -5.19 -13.73 -11.71
CA ARG A 238 -6.43 -13.53 -12.45
C ARG A 238 -6.35 -14.36 -13.75
N PRO A 239 -7.45 -15.01 -14.16
CA PRO A 239 -7.50 -15.62 -15.49
C PRO A 239 -7.17 -14.57 -16.55
N LYS A 240 -6.37 -14.95 -17.54
CA LYS A 240 -6.02 -14.08 -18.66
C LYS A 240 -7.32 -13.72 -19.40
N PRO A 241 -7.61 -12.43 -19.66
CA PRO A 241 -8.75 -12.06 -20.49
C PRO A 241 -8.61 -12.71 -21.87
N GLU A 242 -9.70 -13.31 -22.36
CA GLU A 242 -9.71 -14.11 -23.58
C GLU A 242 -9.64 -13.20 -24.82
N PHE A 243 -10.19 -11.99 -24.72
CA PHE A 243 -10.13 -10.94 -25.73
C PHE A 243 -9.58 -9.61 -25.19
N PRO A 244 -8.95 -8.78 -26.04
CA PRO A 244 -8.40 -7.47 -25.64
C PRO A 244 -9.41 -6.48 -25.05
N PHE A 245 -10.69 -6.62 -25.40
CA PHE A 245 -11.79 -5.77 -24.94
C PHE A 245 -12.51 -6.31 -23.69
N ASP A 246 -12.19 -7.53 -23.25
CA ASP A 246 -12.71 -8.09 -21.99
C ASP A 246 -12.12 -7.43 -20.74
N ALA A 247 -11.30 -6.39 -20.94
CA ALA A 247 -10.50 -5.78 -19.91
C ALA A 247 -10.68 -4.25 -20.02
N TYR A 248 -11.38 -3.63 -19.07
CA TYR A 248 -11.47 -2.16 -18.96
C TYR A 248 -10.90 -1.66 -17.62
N PHE A 249 -10.34 -0.45 -17.61
CA PHE A 249 -9.77 0.18 -16.43
C PHE A 249 -10.83 0.89 -15.59
N ASP A 250 -11.12 0.39 -14.39
CA ASP A 250 -12.01 1.05 -13.43
C ASP A 250 -11.39 2.37 -12.94
N ARG A 251 -11.93 3.49 -13.41
CA ARG A 251 -11.42 4.81 -13.03
C ARG A 251 -11.76 5.18 -11.60
N ASP A 252 -12.95 4.85 -11.10
CA ASP A 252 -13.41 5.33 -9.79
C ASP A 252 -12.65 4.66 -8.64
N ARG A 253 -12.15 3.46 -8.87
CA ARG A 253 -11.29 2.73 -7.92
C ARG A 253 -9.84 3.20 -7.90
N TRP A 254 -9.28 3.56 -9.05
CA TRP A 254 -7.85 3.81 -9.20
C TRP A 254 -7.48 5.30 -9.32
N LEU A 255 -8.40 6.08 -9.86
CA LEU A 255 -8.35 7.52 -9.98
C LEU A 255 -9.70 8.06 -9.47
N PRO A 256 -10.03 7.85 -8.18
CA PRO A 256 -11.28 8.37 -7.64
C PRO A 256 -11.34 9.84 -7.98
N TYR A 257 -12.28 10.20 -8.85
CA TYR A 257 -12.55 11.59 -9.09
C TYR A 257 -13.06 12.09 -7.75
N LEU A 258 -12.29 12.98 -7.10
CA LEU A 258 -12.73 13.66 -5.89
C LEU A 258 -13.95 14.49 -6.30
N GLN A 259 -15.14 13.88 -6.28
CA GLN A 259 -16.41 14.57 -6.41
C GLN A 259 -16.53 15.44 -5.16
N GLY A 260 -16.01 16.66 -5.26
CA GLY A 260 -15.96 17.60 -4.15
C GLY A 260 -14.88 18.68 -4.28
N GLU A 261 -13.87 18.52 -5.14
CA GLU A 261 -12.82 19.54 -5.26
C GLU A 261 -12.33 19.66 -6.71
N SER A 262 -12.95 20.56 -7.44
CA SER A 262 -12.62 20.96 -8.81
C SER A 262 -11.29 21.72 -8.93
N ASP A 263 -10.29 21.46 -8.07
CA ASP A 263 -8.97 22.10 -8.15
C ASP A 263 -7.83 21.07 -8.11
N ILE A 264 -7.87 20.07 -9.01
CA ILE A 264 -6.66 19.31 -9.34
C ILE A 264 -5.74 20.22 -10.18
N ARG A 265 -4.93 21.04 -9.50
CA ARG A 265 -3.80 21.72 -10.12
C ARG A 265 -2.66 20.72 -10.33
N LEU A 266 -2.63 20.09 -11.49
CA LEU A 266 -1.45 19.34 -11.93
C LEU A 266 -0.21 20.26 -11.99
N PRO A 267 0.95 19.82 -11.47
CA PRO A 267 2.21 20.57 -11.57
C PRO A 267 2.59 20.90 -13.02
N PRO A 268 3.26 22.04 -13.27
CA PRO A 268 3.59 22.50 -14.63
C PRO A 268 4.33 21.48 -15.51
N ALA A 269 5.14 20.60 -14.91
CA ALA A 269 5.93 19.60 -15.62
C ALA A 269 5.08 18.53 -16.34
N LEU A 270 3.85 18.26 -15.89
CA LEU A 270 2.95 17.26 -16.49
C LEU A 270 2.04 17.85 -17.58
N ARG A 271 2.06 19.18 -17.78
CA ARG A 271 1.28 19.87 -18.82
C ARG A 271 2.00 19.96 -20.17
N ALA A 272 3.32 19.80 -20.20
CA ALA A 272 4.13 20.10 -21.39
C ALA A 272 4.00 19.08 -22.55
N ASN A 273 3.35 17.93 -22.33
CA ASN A 273 3.33 16.81 -23.29
C ASN A 273 1.92 16.31 -23.66
N LEU A 274 0.86 17.11 -23.45
CA LEU A 274 -0.47 16.73 -23.93
C LEU A 274 -0.69 17.29 -25.35
N PRO A 275 -0.82 16.45 -26.38
CA PRO A 275 -1.09 16.91 -27.73
C PRO A 275 -2.52 17.48 -27.81
N VAL A 276 -2.62 18.71 -28.31
CA VAL A 276 -3.89 19.42 -28.53
C VAL A 276 -4.52 18.89 -29.82
N PHE A 277 -5.64 18.17 -29.72
CA PHE A 277 -6.49 17.90 -30.89
C PHE A 277 -7.67 18.86 -30.95
N MET A 278 -7.76 19.58 -32.08
CA MET A 278 -8.84 20.50 -32.47
C MET A 278 -10.18 19.77 -32.62
N SER A 279 -11.26 20.38 -32.13
CA SER A 279 -12.64 20.04 -32.48
C SER A 279 -13.25 21.20 -33.27
N LEU A 280 -13.74 20.91 -34.48
CA LEU A 280 -14.60 21.79 -35.28
C LEU A 280 -16.05 21.35 -35.07
N SER A 281 -16.88 22.32 -34.70
CA SER A 281 -18.33 22.20 -34.48
C SER A 281 -19.10 22.01 -35.78
N HIS A 282 -20.17 21.23 -35.68
CA HIS A 282 -21.31 21.19 -36.60
C HIS A 282 -22.04 22.54 -36.73
N ASN A 283 -22.66 22.76 -37.89
CA ASN A 283 -24.05 23.24 -38.00
C ASN A 283 -24.67 22.80 -39.34
N GLY A 284 -25.90 22.27 -39.29
CA GLY A 284 -26.77 21.91 -40.43
C GLY A 284 -27.34 23.14 -41.15
N THR A 285 -28.24 23.08 -42.13
CA THR A 285 -29.14 22.07 -42.74
C THR A 285 -29.64 22.70 -44.08
N PRO A 286 -30.78 22.32 -44.70
CA PRO A 286 -31.05 21.34 -45.76
C PRO A 286 -31.19 21.92 -47.20
N SER A 287 -31.31 21.05 -48.23
CA SER A 287 -32.32 21.10 -49.33
C SER A 287 -31.84 20.51 -50.68
N ALA A 288 -32.67 19.60 -51.20
CA ALA A 288 -32.92 19.08 -52.55
C ALA A 288 -31.95 19.37 -53.73
N THR A 289 -31.54 18.32 -54.46
CA THR A 289 -32.08 17.92 -55.79
C THR A 289 -31.20 16.86 -56.49
N GLY A 290 -31.83 15.81 -57.05
CA GLY A 290 -31.53 15.32 -58.40
C GLY A 290 -30.49 14.21 -58.66
N LYS A 291 -31.01 13.08 -59.19
CA LYS A 291 -30.43 12.10 -60.15
C LYS A 291 -29.51 10.96 -59.68
N ALA A 292 -30.01 9.74 -59.93
CA ALA A 292 -29.28 8.46 -60.09
C ALA A 292 -28.72 8.33 -61.54
N PRO A 293 -28.18 7.16 -61.99
CA PRO A 293 -27.30 6.14 -61.38
C PRO A 293 -26.02 5.89 -62.24
N SER A 294 -25.06 5.07 -61.79
CA SER A 294 -24.21 4.29 -62.72
C SER A 294 -23.49 3.13 -62.02
N GLU A 295 -23.61 1.97 -62.63
CA GLU A 295 -22.90 0.72 -62.42
C GLU A 295 -21.38 0.84 -62.68
N ARG A 296 -20.61 0.00 -61.99
CA ARG A 296 -19.63 -0.91 -62.60
C ARG A 296 -19.33 -2.07 -61.67
#